data_AF-A0A353TFL7-F1
#
_entry.id   AF-A0A353TFL7-F1
#
_cell.length_a   1.000
_cell.length_b   1.000
_cell.length_c   1.000
_cell.angle_alpha   90.00
_cell.angle_beta   90.00
_cell.angle_gamma   90.00
#
_symmetry.space_group_name_H-M   'P 1'
#
loop_
_entity.id
_entity.type
_entity.pdbx_description
1 polymer ?
#
loop_
_entity_poly.entity_id
_entity_poly.type
_entity_poly.pdbx_seq_one_letter_code
_entity_poly.pdbx_strand_id
1 'polypeptide(L)'
;MIEKLFKLKENNTNIRTEILAGIITFLTMSYILAVNPQILGETGMDKGALFTTTAVAAIAGTIFMALIANVPIAQAPGMGLNNFFAFSVVIAMGHSWQFALTGVLLSGFCFMLLTIFNIRKIIVDNIPVALKNAIPIGIGLFITLIGLKSAGIVTPNQFTLVQLGNMADPNVWIAVLGLVVIAVLLVKKVHGAILIGIIISTIFAG
;
A
#
# COMPACT_ATOMS: atom_id res chain seq x y z
N MET A 1 27.20 14.95 14.95
CA MET A 1 25.77 15.31 14.90
C MET A 1 24.89 14.08 14.68
N ILE A 2 25.08 13.33 13.58
CA ILE A 2 24.31 12.11 13.26
C ILE A 2 24.43 11.04 14.37
N GLU A 3 25.63 10.81 14.91
CA GLU A 3 25.85 9.83 15.98
C GLU A 3 25.19 10.20 17.32
N LYS A 4 25.00 11.50 17.61
CA LYS A 4 24.30 11.99 18.82
C LYS A 4 22.77 12.01 18.65
N LEU A 5 22.28 12.25 17.44
CA LEU A 5 20.85 12.28 17.13
C LEU A 5 20.25 10.87 17.01
N PHE A 6 20.92 9.97 16.29
CA PHE A 6 20.43 8.62 15.99
C PHE A 6 21.10 7.51 16.80
N LYS A 7 22.01 7.86 17.72
CA LYS A 7 22.65 6.93 18.67
C LYS A 7 23.22 5.67 18.00
N LEU A 8 23.90 5.84 16.86
CA LEU A 8 24.34 4.73 16.00
C LEU A 8 25.19 3.66 16.73
N LYS A 9 26.05 4.07 17.67
CA LYS A 9 26.84 3.13 18.51
C LYS A 9 25.98 2.36 19.51
N GLU A 10 24.98 3.00 20.12
CA GLU A 10 24.03 2.32 21.01
C GLU A 10 23.15 1.32 20.22
N ASN A 11 22.87 1.64 18.95
CA ASN A 11 22.13 0.79 18.02
C ASN A 11 23.02 -0.23 17.26
N ASN A 12 24.32 -0.36 17.60
CA ASN A 12 25.28 -1.28 16.99
C ASN A 12 25.34 -1.21 15.44
N THR A 13 25.22 -0.01 14.88
CA THR A 13 25.13 0.22 13.42
C THR A 13 26.19 1.23 12.94
N ASN A 14 26.45 1.25 11.63
CA ASN A 14 27.36 2.19 10.98
C ASN A 14 26.68 2.87 9.78
N ILE A 15 27.24 3.99 9.33
CA ILE A 15 26.67 4.82 8.26
C ILE A 15 26.47 4.03 6.95
N ARG A 16 27.39 3.12 6.60
CA ARG A 16 27.25 2.30 5.38
C ARG A 16 26.05 1.36 5.47
N THR A 17 25.87 0.72 6.63
CA THR A 17 24.72 -0.16 6.89
C THR A 17 23.41 0.61 6.84
N GLU A 18 23.34 1.80 7.44
CA GLU A 18 22.13 2.65 7.41
C GLU A 18 21.79 3.11 5.99
N ILE A 19 22.77 3.54 5.20
CA ILE A 19 22.53 3.92 3.80
C ILE A 19 22.02 2.73 3.00
N LEU A 20 22.64 1.55 3.14
CA LEU A 20 22.22 0.35 2.44
C LEU A 20 20.80 -0.06 2.86
N ALA A 21 20.49 -0.04 4.16
CA ALA A 21 19.16 -0.32 4.69
C ALA A 21 18.12 0.68 4.18
N GLY A 22 18.47 1.97 4.10
CA GLY A 22 17.62 3.00 3.51
C GLY A 22 17.31 2.74 2.04
N ILE A 23 18.32 2.41 1.23
CA ILE A 23 18.15 2.06 -0.18
C ILE A 23 17.26 0.82 -0.33
N ILE A 24 17.52 -0.22 0.46
CA ILE A 24 16.72 -1.46 0.46
C ILE A 24 15.26 -1.16 0.81
N THR A 25 15.02 -0.35 1.84
CA THR A 25 13.67 0.03 2.28
C THR A 25 12.98 0.86 1.20
N PHE A 26 13.67 1.82 0.59
CA PHE A 26 13.18 2.59 -0.54
C PHE A 26 12.77 1.69 -1.71
N LEU A 27 13.64 0.79 -2.16
CA LEU A 27 13.35 -0.14 -3.25
C LEU A 27 12.17 -1.06 -2.94
N THR A 28 11.99 -1.43 -1.67
CA THR A 28 10.88 -2.28 -1.24
C THR A 28 9.54 -1.55 -1.28
N MET A 29 9.53 -0.24 -1.05
CA MET A 29 8.30 0.57 -1.07
C MET A 29 8.08 1.33 -2.38
N SER A 30 9.08 1.42 -3.25
CA SER A 30 9.03 2.26 -4.46
C SER A 30 7.92 1.85 -5.43
N TYR A 31 7.48 0.59 -5.40
CA TYR A 31 6.33 0.14 -6.19
C TYR A 31 5.07 0.96 -5.90
N ILE A 32 4.93 1.51 -4.69
CA ILE A 32 3.81 2.37 -4.29
C ILE A 32 3.73 3.61 -5.19
N LEU A 33 4.87 4.14 -5.66
CA LEU A 33 4.90 5.29 -6.56
C LEU A 33 4.26 4.97 -7.91
N ALA A 34 4.35 3.73 -8.39
CA ALA A 34 3.68 3.30 -9.62
C ALA A 34 2.23 2.89 -9.38
N VAL A 35 1.98 2.12 -8.32
CA VAL A 35 0.68 1.47 -8.09
C VAL A 35 -0.35 2.44 -7.50
N ASN A 36 0.05 3.36 -6.62
CA ASN A 36 -0.90 4.30 -6.00
C ASN A 36 -1.58 5.23 -7.02
N PRO A 37 -0.86 5.84 -7.99
CA PRO A 37 -1.49 6.60 -9.06
C PRO A 37 -2.42 5.77 -9.96
N GLN A 38 -2.09 4.49 -10.18
CA GLN A 38 -2.96 3.61 -10.95
C GLN A 38 -4.30 3.37 -10.26
N ILE A 39 -4.28 3.09 -8.94
CA ILE A 39 -5.51 2.86 -8.15
C ILE A 39 -6.34 4.13 -8.01
N LEU A 40 -5.74 5.22 -7.50
CA LEU A 40 -6.47 6.46 -7.23
C LEU A 40 -6.82 7.20 -8.53
N GLY A 41 -6.11 6.95 -9.62
CA GLY A 41 -6.49 7.48 -10.93
C GLY A 41 -7.84 6.97 -11.44
N GLU A 42 -8.27 5.77 -11.03
CA GLU A 42 -9.60 5.23 -11.36
C GLU A 42 -10.74 6.07 -10.76
N THR A 43 -10.46 6.88 -9.74
CA THR A 43 -11.45 7.81 -9.15
C THR A 43 -11.54 9.15 -9.89
N GLY A 44 -10.78 9.33 -10.97
CA GLY A 44 -10.70 10.58 -11.74
C GLY A 44 -9.65 11.58 -11.23
N MET A 45 -8.75 11.16 -10.33
CA MET A 45 -7.63 11.99 -9.87
C MET A 45 -6.48 11.98 -10.89
N ASP A 46 -5.73 13.08 -10.98
CA ASP A 46 -4.58 13.17 -11.89
C ASP A 46 -3.43 12.26 -11.42
N LYS A 47 -2.99 11.36 -12.33
CA LYS A 47 -1.96 10.35 -12.01
C LYS A 47 -0.58 10.99 -11.75
N GLY A 48 -0.23 12.07 -12.44
CA GLY A 48 1.06 12.77 -12.25
C GLY A 48 1.13 13.51 -10.92
N ALA A 49 0.07 14.20 -10.55
CA ALA A 49 -0.11 14.84 -9.26
C ALA A 49 -0.10 13.81 -8.13
N LEU A 50 -0.77 12.67 -8.31
CA LEU A 50 -0.76 11.56 -7.34
C LEU A 50 0.64 10.98 -7.13
N PHE A 51 1.41 10.77 -8.20
CA PHE A 51 2.80 10.29 -8.11
C PHE A 51 3.63 11.24 -7.24
N THR A 52 3.59 12.53 -7.58
CA THR A 52 4.36 13.58 -6.90
C THR A 52 3.93 13.73 -5.45
N THR A 53 2.62 13.80 -5.20
CA THR A 53 2.06 13.95 -3.85
C THR A 53 2.41 12.76 -2.97
N THR A 54 2.36 11.54 -3.52
CA THR A 54 2.74 10.32 -2.80
C THR A 54 4.21 10.34 -2.38
N ALA A 55 5.10 10.70 -3.31
CA ALA A 55 6.53 10.79 -3.03
C ALA A 55 6.82 11.86 -1.96
N VAL A 56 6.27 13.05 -2.11
CA VAL A 56 6.47 14.17 -1.18
C VAL A 56 5.91 13.85 0.21
N ALA A 57 4.70 13.27 0.28
CA ALA A 57 4.08 12.88 1.55
C ALA A 57 4.87 11.76 2.26
N ALA A 58 5.36 10.77 1.53
CA ALA A 58 6.19 9.70 2.09
C ALA A 58 7.54 10.23 2.61
N ILE A 59 8.17 11.15 1.88
CA ILE A 59 9.39 11.83 2.32
C ILE A 59 9.13 12.63 3.60
N ALA A 60 8.10 13.49 3.60
CA ALA A 60 7.76 14.32 4.75
C ALA A 60 7.42 13.47 5.98
N GLY A 61 6.61 12.42 5.81
CA GLY A 61 6.24 11.49 6.89
C GLY A 61 7.44 10.72 7.43
N THR A 62 8.31 10.21 6.56
CA THR A 62 9.52 9.50 6.97
C THR A 62 10.51 10.43 7.69
N ILE A 63 10.68 11.67 7.23
CA ILE A 63 11.50 12.67 7.92
C ILE A 63 10.92 13.02 9.29
N PHE A 64 9.60 13.19 9.38
CA PHE A 64 8.92 13.44 10.65
C PHE A 64 9.17 12.31 11.65
N MET A 65 9.04 11.06 11.22
CA MET A 65 9.32 9.89 12.06
C MET A 65 10.81 9.80 12.45
N ALA A 66 11.71 10.12 11.53
CA ALA A 66 13.16 10.09 11.78
C ALA A 66 13.61 11.18 12.77
N LEU A 67 13.13 12.42 12.64
CA LEU A 67 13.63 13.55 13.43
C LEU A 67 12.89 13.77 14.74
N ILE A 68 11.56 13.59 14.76
CA ILE A 68 10.74 13.91 15.94
C ILE A 68 10.52 12.67 16.79
N ALA A 69 10.09 11.57 16.17
CA ALA A 69 9.86 10.31 16.89
C ALA A 69 11.17 9.52 17.12
N ASN A 70 12.22 9.78 16.34
CA ASN A 70 13.51 9.09 16.38
C ASN A 70 13.35 7.55 16.34
N VAL A 71 12.47 7.08 15.44
CA VAL A 71 12.21 5.65 15.22
C VAL A 71 12.55 5.26 13.78
N PRO A 72 13.16 4.09 13.54
CA PRO A 72 13.59 3.65 12.21
C PRO A 72 12.40 3.06 11.43
N ILE A 73 11.38 3.89 11.19
CA ILE A 73 10.15 3.49 10.48
C ILE A 73 9.98 4.39 9.26
N ALA A 74 10.01 3.79 8.07
CA ALA A 74 9.64 4.49 6.85
C ALA A 74 8.12 4.55 6.72
N GLN A 75 7.61 5.73 6.39
CA GLN A 75 6.19 5.97 6.28
C GLN A 75 5.78 6.06 4.81
N ALA A 76 4.84 5.20 4.41
CA ALA A 76 4.27 5.18 3.09
C ALA A 76 2.75 4.89 3.16
N PRO A 77 1.98 5.18 2.10
CA PRO A 77 0.55 4.89 2.07
C PRO A 77 0.21 3.42 2.33
N GLY A 78 -0.83 3.20 3.13
CA GLY A 78 -1.40 1.87 3.32
C GLY A 78 -2.18 1.42 2.09
N MET A 79 -1.57 0.60 1.23
CA MET A 79 -2.14 0.19 -0.07
C MET A 79 -3.55 -0.42 0.03
N GLY A 80 -3.84 -1.15 1.11
CA GLY A 80 -5.18 -1.73 1.28
C GLY A 80 -6.28 -0.72 1.58
N LEU A 81 -5.96 0.34 2.33
CA LEU A 81 -6.91 1.43 2.59
C LEU A 81 -7.16 2.25 1.32
N ASN A 82 -6.14 2.42 0.47
CA ASN A 82 -6.29 3.13 -0.80
C ASN A 82 -7.21 2.38 -1.77
N ASN A 83 -7.12 1.04 -1.82
CA ASN A 83 -8.05 0.23 -2.61
C ASN A 83 -9.48 0.32 -2.07
N PHE A 84 -9.67 0.24 -0.76
CA PHE A 84 -11.00 0.42 -0.17
C PHE A 84 -11.57 1.81 -0.47
N PHE A 85 -10.75 2.86 -0.34
CA PHE A 85 -11.12 4.23 -0.68
C PHE A 85 -11.59 4.35 -2.13
N ALA A 86 -10.78 3.89 -3.09
CA ALA A 86 -11.08 4.06 -4.51
C ALA A 86 -12.28 3.20 -4.94
N PHE A 87 -12.22 1.90 -4.68
CA PHE A 87 -13.19 0.96 -5.26
C PHE A 87 -14.48 0.90 -4.46
N SER A 88 -14.45 1.01 -3.13
CA SER A 88 -15.66 0.92 -2.31
C SER A 88 -16.33 2.28 -2.13
N VAL A 89 -15.59 3.29 -1.67
CA VAL A 89 -16.19 4.59 -1.29
C VAL A 89 -16.46 5.47 -2.51
N VAL A 90 -15.50 5.58 -3.42
CA VAL A 90 -15.67 6.46 -4.59
C VAL A 90 -16.46 5.75 -5.69
N ILE A 91 -16.00 4.58 -6.14
CA ILE A 91 -16.59 3.91 -7.30
C ILE A 91 -17.90 3.20 -6.94
N ALA A 92 -17.92 2.32 -5.93
CA ALA A 92 -19.12 1.53 -5.63
C ALA A 92 -20.23 2.34 -4.94
N MET A 93 -19.90 3.24 -4.00
CA MET A 93 -20.88 4.12 -3.35
C MET A 93 -21.18 5.40 -4.15
N GLY A 94 -20.43 5.70 -5.21
CA GLY A 94 -20.68 6.83 -6.10
C GLY A 94 -20.34 8.20 -5.51
N HIS A 95 -19.53 8.28 -4.45
CA HIS A 95 -19.10 9.54 -3.87
C HIS A 95 -17.93 10.16 -4.63
N SER A 96 -17.81 11.48 -4.61
CA SER A 96 -16.64 12.15 -5.19
C SER A 96 -15.38 11.86 -4.37
N TRP A 97 -14.22 11.82 -5.02
CA TRP A 97 -12.94 11.61 -4.33
C TRP A 97 -12.64 12.75 -3.33
N GLN A 98 -13.10 13.98 -3.60
CA GLN A 98 -13.00 15.12 -2.68
C GLN A 98 -13.82 14.91 -1.41
N PHE A 99 -15.04 14.38 -1.55
CA PHE A 99 -15.89 14.03 -0.41
C PHE A 99 -15.23 12.95 0.44
N ALA A 100 -14.74 11.89 -0.20
CA ALA A 100 -14.05 10.80 0.48
C ALA A 100 -12.77 11.29 1.19
N LEU A 101 -11.97 12.18 0.57
CA LEU A 101 -10.78 12.77 1.21
C LEU A 101 -11.14 13.63 2.43
N THR A 102 -12.27 14.35 2.37
CA THR A 102 -12.78 15.08 3.54
C THR A 102 -13.08 14.10 4.69
N GLY A 103 -13.69 12.95 4.38
CA GLY A 103 -13.90 11.88 5.35
C GLY A 103 -12.59 11.35 5.95
N VAL A 104 -11.55 11.14 5.12
CA VAL A 104 -10.22 10.74 5.59
C VAL A 104 -9.63 11.78 6.53
N LEU A 105 -9.69 13.07 6.18
CA LEU A 105 -9.20 14.16 7.02
C LEU A 105 -9.92 14.22 8.37
N LEU A 106 -11.26 14.15 8.37
CA LEU A 106 -12.07 14.13 9.58
C LEU A 106 -11.76 12.89 10.44
N SER A 107 -11.59 11.73 9.83
CA SER A 107 -11.19 10.51 10.54
C SER A 107 -9.82 10.66 11.21
N GLY A 108 -8.88 11.40 10.59
CA GLY A 108 -7.59 11.74 11.17
C GLY A 108 -7.73 12.62 12.41
N PHE A 109 -8.58 13.64 12.37
CA PHE A 109 -8.89 14.47 13.55
C PHE A 109 -9.55 13.65 14.66
N CYS A 110 -10.55 12.82 14.33
CA CYS A 110 -11.17 11.92 15.29
C CYS A 110 -10.15 10.96 15.91
N PHE A 111 -9.28 10.37 15.11
CA PHE A 111 -8.24 9.46 15.59
C PHE A 111 -7.22 10.16 16.51
N MET A 112 -6.87 11.40 16.19
CA MET A 112 -6.01 12.23 17.04
C MET A 112 -6.65 12.49 18.39
N LEU A 113 -7.93 12.91 18.41
CA LEU A 113 -8.69 13.10 19.66
C LEU A 113 -8.77 11.81 20.48
N LEU A 114 -9.15 10.70 19.86
CA LEU A 114 -9.22 9.39 20.54
C LEU A 114 -7.87 8.95 21.11
N THR A 115 -6.77 9.32 20.46
CA THR A 115 -5.41 9.03 20.93
C THR A 115 -5.04 9.88 22.14
N ILE A 116 -5.37 11.18 22.13
CA ILE A 116 -5.14 12.09 23.26
C ILE A 116 -5.90 11.62 24.50
N PHE A 117 -7.15 11.18 24.34
CA PHE A 117 -7.98 10.69 25.44
C PHE A 117 -7.68 9.22 25.83
N ASN A 118 -6.68 8.56 25.23
CA ASN A 118 -6.34 7.14 25.43
C ASN A 118 -7.50 6.14 25.18
N ILE A 119 -8.60 6.60 24.57
CA ILE A 119 -9.79 5.78 24.26
C ILE A 119 -9.45 4.69 23.25
N ARG A 120 -8.46 4.93 22.38
CA ARG A 120 -7.95 3.95 21.41
C ARG A 120 -7.65 2.60 22.07
N LYS A 121 -6.97 2.61 23.22
CA LYS A 121 -6.56 1.37 23.91
C LYS A 121 -7.79 0.59 24.37
N ILE A 122 -8.77 1.30 24.95
CA ILE A 122 -10.04 0.72 25.40
C ILE A 122 -10.78 0.07 24.24
N ILE A 123 -10.91 0.76 23.09
CA ILE A 123 -11.59 0.21 21.92
C ILE A 123 -10.89 -1.06 21.45
N VAL A 124 -9.57 -1.01 21.26
CA VAL A 124 -8.81 -2.16 20.77
C VAL A 124 -8.92 -3.32 21.77
N ASP A 125 -8.77 -3.09 23.06
CA ASP A 125 -8.81 -4.15 24.07
C ASP A 125 -10.17 -4.85 24.15
N ASN A 126 -11.26 -4.13 23.84
CA ASN A 126 -12.61 -4.70 23.82
C ASN A 126 -12.96 -5.47 22.53
N ILE A 127 -12.20 -5.31 21.44
CA ILE A 127 -12.46 -6.08 20.21
C ILE A 127 -11.98 -7.52 20.43
N PRO A 128 -12.86 -8.54 20.28
CA PRO A 128 -12.48 -9.94 20.33
C PRO A 128 -11.32 -10.25 19.36
N VAL A 129 -10.35 -11.06 19.82
CA VAL A 129 -9.18 -11.44 19.00
C VAL A 129 -9.60 -12.05 17.66
N ALA A 130 -10.69 -12.82 17.65
CA ALA A 130 -11.26 -13.37 16.43
C ALA A 130 -11.61 -12.28 15.39
N LEU A 131 -12.23 -11.17 15.82
CA LEU A 131 -12.54 -10.05 14.94
C LEU A 131 -11.29 -9.27 14.53
N LYS A 132 -10.33 -9.07 15.44
CA LYS A 132 -9.04 -8.44 15.12
C LYS A 132 -8.31 -9.17 14.00
N ASN A 133 -8.37 -10.50 14.00
CA ASN A 133 -7.72 -11.34 12.99
C ASN A 133 -8.55 -11.43 11.70
N ALA A 134 -9.89 -11.46 11.80
CA ALA A 134 -10.77 -11.57 10.63
C ALA A 134 -10.76 -10.32 9.73
N ILE A 135 -10.69 -9.12 10.33
CA ILE A 135 -10.70 -7.85 9.58
C ILE A 135 -9.59 -7.77 8.51
N PRO A 136 -8.29 -7.94 8.84
CA PRO A 136 -7.23 -7.87 7.83
C PRO A 136 -7.32 -9.00 6.80
N ILE A 137 -7.80 -10.19 7.19
CA ILE A 137 -8.03 -11.30 6.23
C ILE A 137 -9.11 -10.91 5.22
N GLY A 138 -10.25 -10.38 5.68
CA GLY A 138 -11.35 -9.95 4.81
C GLY A 138 -10.93 -8.83 3.85
N ILE A 139 -10.20 -7.83 4.36
CA ILE A 139 -9.66 -6.73 3.53
C ILE A 139 -8.67 -7.29 2.51
N GLY A 140 -7.79 -8.21 2.90
CA GLY A 140 -6.82 -8.85 2.00
C GLY A 140 -7.48 -9.65 0.88
N LEU A 141 -8.49 -10.46 1.19
CA LEU A 141 -9.26 -11.21 0.19
C LEU A 141 -10.03 -10.28 -0.76
N PHE A 142 -10.63 -9.21 -0.22
CA PHE A 142 -11.32 -8.20 -1.03
C PHE A 142 -10.36 -7.50 -2.02
N ILE A 143 -9.19 -7.07 -1.55
CA ILE A 143 -8.16 -6.46 -2.39
C ILE A 143 -7.64 -7.46 -3.44
N THR A 144 -7.48 -8.73 -3.06
CA THR A 144 -7.05 -9.78 -3.99
C THR A 144 -8.07 -9.93 -5.12
N LEU A 145 -9.36 -9.97 -4.80
CA LEU A 145 -10.43 -10.04 -5.80
C LEU A 145 -10.41 -8.83 -6.75
N ILE A 146 -10.21 -7.63 -6.22
CA ILE A 146 -10.06 -6.41 -7.04
C ILE A 146 -8.85 -6.55 -7.97
N GLY A 147 -7.70 -6.98 -7.46
CA GLY A 147 -6.49 -7.18 -8.26
C GLY A 147 -6.70 -8.19 -9.39
N LEU A 148 -7.36 -9.33 -9.11
CA LEU A 148 -7.71 -10.34 -10.10
C LEU A 148 -8.70 -9.80 -11.16
N LYS A 149 -9.64 -8.95 -10.75
CA LYS A 149 -10.58 -8.27 -11.65
C LYS A 149 -9.86 -7.28 -12.56
N SER A 150 -8.98 -6.44 -12.01
CA SER A 150 -8.18 -5.47 -12.78
C SER A 150 -7.21 -6.16 -13.75
N ALA A 151 -6.74 -7.36 -13.42
CA ALA A 151 -5.90 -8.19 -14.27
C ALA A 151 -6.67 -8.98 -15.35
N GLY A 152 -8.00 -8.93 -15.36
CA GLY A 152 -8.84 -9.71 -16.28
C GLY A 152 -8.91 -11.21 -15.98
N ILE A 153 -8.30 -11.69 -14.89
CA ILE A 153 -8.39 -13.10 -14.44
C ILE A 153 -9.80 -13.43 -13.96
N VAL A 154 -10.47 -12.44 -13.34
CA VAL A 154 -11.83 -12.55 -12.82
C VAL A 154 -12.74 -11.56 -13.54
N THR A 155 -13.87 -12.03 -14.05
CA THR A 155 -14.90 -11.18 -14.67
C THR A 155 -16.25 -11.35 -13.99
N PRO A 156 -17.13 -10.33 -14.03
CA PRO A 156 -18.46 -10.44 -13.45
C PRO A 156 -19.32 -11.42 -14.25
N ASN A 157 -20.09 -12.25 -13.54
CA ASN A 157 -21.08 -13.15 -14.12
C ASN A 157 -22.43 -12.92 -13.44
N GLN A 158 -23.50 -12.87 -14.22
CA GLN A 158 -24.85 -12.57 -13.71
C GLN A 158 -25.43 -13.66 -12.79
N PHE A 159 -24.94 -14.90 -12.90
CA PHE A 159 -25.41 -16.06 -12.14
C PHE A 159 -24.52 -16.41 -10.96
N THR A 160 -23.20 -16.22 -11.07
CA THR A 160 -22.23 -16.63 -10.03
C THR A 160 -21.51 -15.46 -9.37
N LEU A 161 -21.82 -14.22 -9.74
CA LEU A 161 -21.10 -12.97 -9.39
C LEU A 161 -19.66 -12.90 -9.94
N VAL A 162 -19.00 -14.06 -10.09
CA VAL A 162 -17.59 -14.21 -10.46
C VAL A 162 -17.46 -15.35 -11.46
N GLN A 163 -16.77 -15.12 -12.57
CA GLN A 163 -16.34 -16.18 -13.50
C GLN A 163 -14.88 -15.98 -13.90
N LEU A 164 -14.27 -17.05 -14.41
CA LEU A 164 -12.93 -16.98 -14.98
C LEU A 164 -12.96 -16.08 -16.23
N GLY A 165 -12.01 -15.15 -16.32
CA GLY A 165 -11.85 -14.31 -17.49
C GLY A 165 -11.30 -15.07 -18.71
N ASN A 166 -11.19 -14.36 -19.83
CA ASN A 166 -10.73 -14.96 -21.07
C ASN A 166 -9.23 -15.25 -21.02
N MET A 167 -8.86 -16.53 -20.92
CA MET A 167 -7.46 -16.98 -20.90
C MET A 167 -6.73 -16.79 -22.24
N ALA A 168 -7.45 -16.46 -23.32
CA ALA A 168 -6.84 -16.09 -24.59
C ALA A 168 -6.36 -14.62 -24.60
N ASP A 169 -6.70 -13.82 -23.59
CA ASP A 169 -6.22 -12.45 -23.47
C ASP A 169 -4.74 -12.44 -23.01
N PRO A 170 -3.81 -11.85 -23.78
CA PRO A 170 -2.40 -11.72 -23.39
C PRO A 170 -2.21 -11.02 -22.04
N ASN A 171 -3.10 -10.11 -21.65
CA ASN A 171 -3.02 -9.37 -20.38
C ASN A 171 -3.11 -10.29 -19.15
N VAL A 172 -3.90 -11.37 -19.24
CA VAL A 172 -4.04 -12.36 -18.17
C VAL A 172 -2.71 -13.07 -17.93
N TRP A 173 -2.02 -13.44 -19.01
CA TRP A 173 -0.71 -14.10 -18.93
C TRP A 173 0.40 -13.18 -18.42
N ILE A 174 0.37 -11.90 -18.82
CA ILE A 174 1.26 -10.87 -18.27
C ILE A 174 1.08 -10.77 -16.75
N ALA A 175 -0.16 -10.72 -16.26
CA ALA A 175 -0.45 -10.66 -14.83
C ALA A 175 -0.02 -11.92 -14.08
N VAL A 176 -0.26 -13.11 -14.65
CA VAL A 176 0.17 -14.39 -14.06
C VAL A 176 1.69 -14.48 -13.98
N LEU A 177 2.40 -14.11 -15.04
CA LEU A 177 3.86 -14.08 -15.06
C LEU A 177 4.40 -13.13 -13.99
N GLY A 178 3.85 -11.91 -13.91
CA GLY A 178 4.21 -10.95 -12.87
C GLY A 178 3.99 -11.50 -11.47
N LEU A 179 2.84 -12.11 -11.21
CA LEU A 179 2.52 -12.71 -9.91
C LEU A 179 3.47 -13.84 -9.54
N VAL A 180 3.80 -14.73 -10.48
CA VAL A 180 4.77 -15.82 -10.26
C VAL A 180 6.16 -15.27 -9.98
N VAL A 181 6.62 -14.28 -10.75
CA VAL A 181 7.93 -13.64 -10.53
C VAL A 181 7.99 -12.99 -9.16
N ILE A 182 6.97 -12.23 -8.78
CA ILE A 182 6.88 -11.59 -7.45
C ILE A 182 6.90 -12.67 -6.35
N ALA A 183 6.12 -13.73 -6.48
CA ALA A 183 6.07 -14.82 -5.50
C ALA A 183 7.43 -15.49 -5.33
N VAL A 184 8.12 -15.82 -6.43
CA VAL A 184 9.47 -16.43 -6.40
C VAL A 184 10.49 -15.49 -5.76
N LEU A 185 10.47 -14.20 -6.11
CA LEU A 185 11.38 -13.20 -5.55
C LEU A 185 11.11 -12.92 -4.06
N LEU A 186 9.85 -12.94 -3.64
CA LEU A 186 9.46 -12.83 -2.24
C LEU A 186 9.94 -14.03 -1.42
N VAL A 187 9.77 -15.25 -1.93
CA VAL A 187 10.29 -16.47 -1.27
C VAL A 187 11.82 -16.44 -1.17
N LYS A 188 12.49 -15.93 -2.21
CA LYS A 188 13.95 -15.71 -2.21
C LYS A 188 14.40 -14.51 -1.37
N LYS A 189 13.48 -13.79 -0.71
CA LYS A 189 13.75 -12.60 0.12
C LYS A 189 14.52 -11.50 -0.64
N VAL A 190 14.22 -11.33 -1.92
CA VAL A 190 14.82 -10.28 -2.75
C VAL A 190 14.15 -8.94 -2.44
N HIS A 191 14.95 -7.94 -2.10
CA HIS A 191 14.47 -6.58 -1.85
C HIS A 191 13.91 -5.95 -3.13
N GLY A 192 12.77 -5.28 -3.04
CA GLY A 192 12.10 -4.73 -4.23
C GLY A 192 11.48 -5.78 -5.16
N ALA A 193 11.20 -7.01 -4.67
CA ALA A 193 10.57 -8.08 -5.44
C ALA A 193 9.34 -7.64 -6.25
N ILE A 194 8.48 -6.82 -5.65
CA ILE A 194 7.28 -6.28 -6.30
C ILE A 194 7.66 -5.36 -7.47
N LEU A 195 8.61 -4.45 -7.27
CA LEU A 195 9.08 -3.54 -8.32
C LEU A 195 9.71 -4.31 -9.49
N ILE A 196 10.56 -5.29 -9.19
CA ILE A 196 11.21 -6.13 -10.21
C ILE A 196 10.14 -6.90 -11.00
N GLY A 197 9.15 -7.45 -10.32
CA GLY A 197 8.01 -8.12 -10.97
C GLY A 197 7.22 -7.20 -11.89
N ILE A 198 6.95 -5.95 -11.47
CA ILE A 198 6.31 -4.94 -12.31
C ILE A 198 7.15 -4.67 -13.55
N ILE A 199 8.46 -4.41 -13.40
CA ILE A 199 9.36 -4.13 -14.53
C ILE A 199 9.39 -5.27 -15.53
N ILE A 200 9.56 -6.51 -15.06
CA ILE A 200 9.58 -7.71 -15.92
C ILE A 200 8.24 -7.86 -16.66
N SER A 201 7.12 -7.65 -15.97
CA SER A 201 5.79 -7.73 -16.59
C SER A 201 5.59 -6.63 -17.63
N THR A 202 6.07 -5.42 -17.39
CA THR A 202 6.00 -4.30 -18.34
C THR A 202 6.86 -4.56 -19.58
N ILE A 203 8.05 -5.15 -19.42
CA ILE A 203 8.91 -5.53 -20.56
C ILE A 203 8.24 -6.62 -21.40
N PHE A 204 7.56 -7.58 -20.76
CA PHE A 204 6.85 -8.65 -21.46
C PHE A 204 5.53 -8.18 -22.11
N ALA A 205 4.98 -7.05 -21.64
CA ALA A 205 3.76 -6.45 -22.18
C ALA A 205 3.99 -5.53 -23.38
N GLY A 206 5.22 -5.06 -23.59
CA GLY A 206 5.63 -4.22 -24.72
C GLY A 206 6.18 -5.04 -25.87
#